data_AF-A0A1H3J820-F1
#
_entry.id   AF-A0A1H3J820-F1
#
_cell.length_a   1.000
_cell.length_b   1.000
_cell.length_c   1.000
_cell.angle_alpha   90.00
_cell.angle_beta   90.00
_cell.angle_gamma   90.00
#
_symmetry.space_group_name_H-M   'P 1'
#
loop_
_entity.id
_entity.type
_entity.pdbx_description
1 polymer ?
#
loop_
_entity_poly.entity_id
_entity_poly.type
_entity_poly.pdbx_seq_one_letter_code
_entity_poly.pdbx_strand_id
1 'polypeptide(L)' 'MPRRTAPAPPADYVMLPADAYHGLQAFRDELIGIAQTIDPATPSPEIRKPEQSRRRALARVFRLWAEQVHGNLQAIRSD' A
#
# COMPACT_ATOMS: atom_id res chain seq x y z
N MET A 1 3.32 -39.01 35.60
CA MET A 1 3.36 -37.54 35.76
C MET A 1 2.93 -36.89 34.45
N PRO A 2 1.79 -36.19 34.37
CA PRO A 2 1.41 -35.49 33.16
C PRO A 2 2.29 -34.23 33.01
N ARG A 3 3.04 -34.13 31.91
CA ARG A 3 3.78 -32.92 31.56
C ARG A 3 2.75 -31.84 31.21
N ARG A 4 2.62 -30.81 32.05
CA ARG A 4 1.98 -29.54 31.69
C ARG A 4 2.76 -28.95 30.52
N THR A 5 2.19 -29.01 29.32
CA THR A 5 2.60 -28.18 28.19
C THR A 5 2.30 -26.74 28.59
N ALA A 6 3.34 -25.94 28.76
CA ALA A 6 3.17 -24.50 28.88
C ALA A 6 2.45 -23.99 27.61
N PRO A 7 1.49 -23.06 27.73
CA PRO A 7 0.87 -22.46 26.57
C PRO A 7 1.98 -21.81 25.71
N ALA A 8 1.91 -22.05 24.41
CA ALA A 8 2.81 -21.41 23.44
C ALA A 8 2.73 -19.88 23.62
N PRO A 9 3.86 -19.16 23.50
CA PRO A 9 3.82 -17.71 23.53
C PRO A 9 2.84 -17.20 22.45
N PRO A 10 2.04 -16.16 22.75
CA PRO A 10 1.13 -15.58 21.76
C PRO A 10 1.92 -15.14 20.53
N ALA A 11 1.31 -15.33 19.36
CA ALA A 11 1.91 -15.09 18.05
C ALA A 11 2.70 -13.77 18.01
N ASP A 12 3.87 -13.87 17.39
CA ASP A 12 4.92 -12.87 17.27
C ASP A 12 4.41 -11.43 17.15
N TYR A 13 4.76 -10.62 18.15
CA TYR A 13 4.74 -9.16 18.05
C TYR A 13 5.77 -8.74 17.01
N VAL A 14 5.34 -8.57 15.76
CA VAL A 14 6.19 -7.97 14.71
C VAL A 14 6.20 -6.46 14.93
N MET A 15 7.06 -5.98 15.83
CA MET A 15 7.39 -4.55 15.86
C MET A 15 8.06 -4.19 14.54
N LEU A 16 7.38 -3.43 13.70
CA LEU A 16 7.96 -2.92 12.47
C LEU A 16 9.03 -1.88 12.83
N PRO A 17 10.29 -2.04 12.38
CA PRO A 17 11.31 -1.02 12.56
C PRO A 17 10.87 0.34 11.99
N ALA A 18 11.25 1.44 12.65
CA ALA A 18 10.81 2.79 12.26
C ALA A 18 11.25 3.17 10.83
N ASP A 19 12.45 2.75 10.43
CA ASP A 19 12.96 2.90 9.07
C ASP A 19 12.11 2.13 8.05
N ALA A 20 11.68 0.91 8.37
CA ALA A 20 10.77 0.14 7.52
C ALA A 20 9.39 0.79 7.43
N TYR A 21 8.87 1.35 8.53
CA TYR A 21 7.61 2.11 8.51
C TYR A 21 7.71 3.33 7.58
N HIS A 22 8.76 4.14 7.74
CA HIS A 22 8.99 5.30 6.88
C HIS A 22 9.23 4.92 5.42
N GLY A 23 9.93 3.81 5.17
CA GLY A 23 10.13 3.26 3.83
C GLY A 23 8.82 2.86 3.16
N LEU A 24 7.93 2.18 3.88
CA LEU A 24 6.60 1.83 3.37
C LEU A 24 5.71 3.05 3.15
N GLN A 25 5.83 4.08 4.00
CA GLN A 25 5.13 5.34 3.82
C GLN A 25 5.61 6.08 2.57
N ALA A 26 6.93 6.18 2.35
CA ALA A 26 7.51 6.77 1.14
C ALA A 26 7.10 5.99 -0.12
N PHE A 27 7.14 4.65 -0.06
CA PHE A 27 6.68 3.80 -1.16
C PHE A 27 5.21 4.04 -1.51
N ARG A 28 4.32 4.18 -0.50
CA ARG A 28 2.93 4.56 -0.73
C ARG A 28 2.82 5.88 -1.48
N ASP A 29 3.58 6.89 -1.07
CA ASP A 29 3.53 8.22 -1.68
C ASP A 29 4.04 8.19 -3.13
N GLU A 30 5.05 7.36 -3.44
CA GLU A 30 5.51 7.11 -4.81
C GLU A 30 4.42 6.45 -5.69
N LEU A 31 3.70 5.44 -5.16
CA LEU A 31 2.59 4.81 -5.87
C LEU A 31 1.51 5.84 -6.25
N ILE A 32 1.20 6.78 -5.35
CA ILE A 32 0.25 7.87 -5.61
C ILE A 32 0.80 8.81 -6.70
N GLY A 33 2.06 9.20 -6.62
CA GLY A 33 2.71 10.04 -7.63
C GLY A 33 2.72 9.41 -9.03
N ILE A 34 2.98 8.11 -9.12
CA ILE A 34 2.90 7.35 -10.38
C ILE A 34 1.47 7.36 -10.92
N ALA A 35 0.47 7.09 -10.09
CA ALA A 35 -0.93 7.12 -10.50
C ALA A 35 -1.36 8.49 -11.06
N GLN A 36 -0.90 9.58 -10.44
CA GLN A 36 -1.16 10.94 -10.89
C GLN A 36 -0.45 11.27 -12.21
N THR A 37 0.73 10.71 -12.44
CA THR A 37 1.48 10.87 -13.69
C THR A 37 0.81 10.13 -14.85
N ILE A 38 0.28 8.94 -14.59
CA ILE A 38 -0.39 8.09 -15.60
C ILE A 38 -1.78 8.65 -15.98
N ASP A 39 -2.59 9.00 -14.98
CA ASP A 39 -3.93 9.59 -15.14
C ASP A 39 -3.98 10.96 -14.47
N PRO A 40 -3.45 12.00 -15.13
CA PRO A 40 -3.48 13.36 -14.61
C PRO A 40 -4.91 13.87 -14.56
N ALA A 41 -5.22 14.69 -13.55
CA ALA A 41 -6.54 15.31 -13.38
C ALA A 41 -6.95 16.17 -14.60
N THR A 42 -5.95 16.74 -15.30
CA THR A 42 -6.16 17.49 -16.54
C THR A 42 -5.86 16.58 -17.73
N PRO A 43 -6.87 16.12 -18.49
CA PRO A 43 -6.63 15.27 -19.64
C PRO A 43 -5.94 16.07 -20.76
N SER A 44 -4.86 15.52 -21.32
CA SER A 44 -4.22 16.10 -22.49
C SER A 44 -5.10 15.90 -23.73
N PRO A 45 -5.34 16.94 -24.56
CA PRO A 45 -6.17 16.86 -25.75
C PRO A 45 -5.62 15.90 -26.81
N GLU A 46 -4.35 15.51 -26.71
CA GLU A 46 -3.67 14.62 -27.67
C GLU A 46 -3.96 13.13 -27.45
N ILE A 47 -4.56 12.76 -26.32
CA ILE A 47 -4.75 11.35 -25.94
C ILE A 47 -6.05 10.80 -26.53
N ARG A 48 -5.93 9.74 -27.34
CA ARG A 48 -7.10 9.01 -27.85
C ARG A 48 -7.87 8.32 -26.71
N LYS A 49 -9.21 8.30 -26.80
CA LYS A 49 -10.11 7.72 -25.77
C LYS A 49 -9.70 6.31 -25.29
N PRO A 50 -9.31 5.34 -26.14
CA PRO A 50 -8.90 4.01 -25.66
C PRO A 50 -7.62 4.04 -24.81
N GLU A 51 -6.66 4.88 -25.19
CA GLU A 51 -5.42 5.06 -24.44
C GLU A 51 -5.68 5.79 -23.10
N GLN A 52 -6.60 6.75 -23.08
CA GLN A 52 -7.04 7.39 -21.83
C GLN A 52 -7.69 6.38 -20.87
N SER A 53 -8.55 5.50 -21.38
CA SER A 53 -9.16 4.43 -20.58
C SER A 53 -8.11 3.46 -20.04
N ARG A 54 -7.10 3.10 -20.85
CA ARG A 54 -5.98 2.25 -20.42
C ARG A 54 -5.17 2.90 -19.29
N ARG A 55 -4.80 4.18 -19.45
CA ARG A 55 -4.10 4.96 -18.43
C ARG A 55 -4.89 5.04 -17.12
N ARG A 56 -6.20 5.32 -17.20
CA ARG A 56 -7.09 5.31 -16.05
C ARG A 56 -7.12 3.96 -15.33
N ALA A 57 -7.19 2.86 -16.07
CA ALA A 57 -7.18 1.53 -15.48
C ALA A 57 -5.87 1.25 -14.72
N LEU A 58 -4.72 1.59 -15.32
CA LEU A 58 -3.42 1.45 -14.67
C LEU A 58 -3.31 2.34 -13.42
N ALA A 59 -3.67 3.62 -13.51
CA ALA A 59 -3.65 4.53 -12.36
C ALA A 59 -4.52 4.03 -11.19
N ARG A 60 -5.64 3.36 -11.47
CA ARG A 60 -6.47 2.73 -10.42
C ARG A 60 -5.74 1.59 -9.70
N VAL A 61 -4.94 0.78 -10.39
CA VAL A 61 -4.15 -0.29 -9.78
C VAL A 61 -3.13 0.29 -8.81
N PHE A 62 -2.40 1.34 -9.22
CA PHE A 62 -1.44 2.03 -8.36
C PHE A 62 -2.11 2.65 -7.13
N ARG A 63 -3.27 3.30 -7.28
CA ARG A 63 -4.05 3.82 -6.14
C ARG A 63 -4.50 2.70 -5.20
N LEU A 64 -4.97 1.58 -5.74
CA LEU A 64 -5.40 0.43 -4.93
C LEU A 64 -4.26 -0.13 -4.08
N TRP A 65 -3.06 -0.27 -4.66
CA TRP A 65 -1.88 -0.70 -3.90
C TRP A 65 -1.46 0.32 -2.84
N ALA A 66 -1.54 1.62 -3.14
CA ALA A 66 -1.25 2.66 -2.15
C ALA A 66 -2.23 2.60 -0.95
N GLU A 67 -3.52 2.37 -1.21
CA GLU A 67 -4.53 2.18 -0.15
C GLU A 67 -4.29 0.90 0.66
N GLN A 68 -3.88 -0.19 0.01
CA GLN A 68 -3.52 -1.43 0.72
C GLN A 68 -2.33 -1.21 1.66
N VAL A 69 -1.27 -0.54 1.19
CA VAL A 69 -0.11 -0.19 2.04
C VAL A 69 -0.54 0.72 3.18
N HIS A 70 -1.41 1.70 2.92
CA HIS A 70 -1.95 2.57 3.96
C HIS A 70 -2.72 1.79 5.04
N GLY A 71 -3.63 0.90 4.62
CA GLY A 71 -4.39 0.05 5.54
C GLY A 71 -3.50 -0.83 6.42
N ASN A 72 -2.46 -1.43 5.82
CA ASN A 72 -1.48 -2.23 6.56
C ASN A 72 -0.71 -1.38 7.60
N LEU A 73 -0.26 -0.18 7.22
CA LEU A 73 0.43 0.73 8.14
C LEU A 73 -0.45 1.19 9.30
N GLN A 74 -1.76 1.38 9.06
CA GLN A 74 -2.72 1.76 10.09
C GLN A 74 -3.05 0.61 11.03
N ALA A 75 -3.11 -0.62 10.53
CA ALA A 75 -3.25 -1.81 11.36
C ALA A 75 -2.06 -1.94 12.32
N ILE A 76 -0.83 -1.82 11.81
CA ILE A 76 0.41 -1.86 12.60
C ILE A 76 0.48 -0.74 13.65
N ARG A 77 -0.11 0.42 13.38
CA ARG A 77 -0.13 1.56 14.33
C ARG A 77 -1.19 1.44 15.43
N SER A 78 -2.27 0.69 15.16
CA SER A 78 -3.43 0.60 16.06
C SER A 78 -3.35 -0.57 17.04
N ASP A 79 -2.41 -1.49 16.80
CA ASP A 79 -1.96 -2.53 17.74
C ASP A 79 -0.85 -2.01 18.68
#